data_AF-A0A661V3B1-F1
#
_entry.id   AF-A0A661V3B1-F1
#
_cell.length_a   1.000
_cell.length_b   1.000
_cell.length_c   1.000
_cell.angle_alpha   90.00
_cell.angle_beta   90.00
_cell.angle_gamma   90.00
#
_symmetry.space_group_name_H-M   'P 1'
#
loop_
_entity.id
_entity.type
_entity.pdbx_description
1 polymer ?
#
loop_
_entity_poly.entity_id
_entity_poly.type
_entity_poly.pdbx_seq_one_letter_code
_entity_poly.pdbx_strand_id
1 'polypeptide(L)'
;MFKLYPKTFLNIFILSVAVLCLFTASNLNALILFDQHRDSVGVFYKQDITGDGSVNIMDVVALLLLSRDDPCHPVADFTDDGEYDIRDLTSLMLNIMKGDLSLPEAFPLVGRVVEKDLGVPGVLMVCEGPSGWFQTATDSDGYYRFNDLYDGRYKVKPVLKSYYYTFDTEELEAIINGDSMTLPDIQATYAAYTLSGRIAEDGLGLEGVLVTVTGAGVDTVVVTDSLGMFRVDSLFNAPYSIVPSLEDYIFDPSTWSVYMQGDSLIQDINAIRAGGTLPDLYTIGGMVFCSVQPLSNVQVLLTGDKQAGTVTDAGGLYSFSVPDGSYTIIVVPIPLFQVFNPSTHTVEVQGQDITNLNFYGFGAGGSEE
;
A
#
# COMPACT_ATOMS: atom_id res chain seq x y z
N MET A 1 12.34 -21.57 -44.06
CA MET A 1 12.00 -23.01 -44.07
C MET A 1 11.71 -23.41 -42.63
N PHE A 2 10.51 -23.12 -42.12
CA PHE A 2 10.05 -23.52 -40.80
C PHE A 2 8.78 -24.33 -40.98
N LYS A 3 8.90 -25.64 -40.81
CA LYS A 3 7.78 -26.55 -40.59
C LYS A 3 8.12 -27.29 -39.32
N LEU A 4 7.28 -27.17 -38.30
CA LEU A 4 6.76 -28.31 -37.55
C LEU A 4 5.48 -27.86 -36.85
N TYR A 5 4.45 -28.65 -37.09
CA TYR A 5 3.06 -28.44 -36.76
C TYR A 5 2.85 -28.45 -35.25
N PRO A 6 1.84 -27.75 -34.69
CA PRO A 6 1.33 -28.10 -33.39
C PRO A 6 0.84 -29.54 -33.52
N LYS A 7 1.43 -30.47 -32.77
CA LYS A 7 0.92 -31.85 -32.73
C LYS A 7 -0.42 -31.82 -32.02
N THR A 8 -1.48 -31.57 -32.79
CA THR A 8 -2.83 -32.05 -32.51
C THR A 8 -2.72 -33.55 -32.30
N PHE A 9 -2.78 -34.00 -31.04
CA PHE A 9 -3.36 -35.28 -30.68
C PHE A 9 -3.73 -35.27 -29.19
N LEU A 10 -4.75 -34.47 -28.89
CA LEU A 10 -5.80 -34.85 -27.95
C LEU A 10 -6.46 -36.14 -28.51
N ASN A 11 -5.76 -37.27 -28.42
CA ASN A 11 -6.20 -38.51 -29.02
C ASN A 11 -7.20 -39.17 -28.07
N ILE A 12 -8.39 -39.44 -28.59
CA ILE A 12 -9.59 -40.05 -27.98
C ILE A 12 -9.29 -41.25 -27.05
N PHE A 13 -8.12 -41.89 -27.21
CA PHE A 13 -7.61 -42.94 -26.34
C PHE A 13 -7.34 -42.50 -24.89
N ILE A 14 -6.96 -41.23 -24.64
CA ILE A 14 -6.63 -40.73 -23.29
C ILE A 14 -7.89 -40.40 -22.48
N LEU A 15 -8.93 -39.86 -23.14
CA LEU A 15 -10.26 -39.76 -22.52
C LEU A 15 -10.77 -41.16 -22.16
N SER A 16 -10.42 -42.18 -22.95
CA SER A 16 -10.79 -43.57 -22.69
C SER A 16 -10.03 -44.18 -21.50
N VAL A 17 -8.74 -43.88 -21.32
CA VAL A 17 -7.93 -44.38 -20.18
C VAL A 17 -8.29 -43.66 -18.87
N ALA A 18 -8.51 -42.33 -18.93
CA ALA A 18 -9.03 -41.56 -17.80
C ALA A 18 -10.42 -42.04 -17.38
N VAL A 19 -11.31 -42.33 -18.35
CA VAL A 19 -12.65 -42.88 -18.09
C VAL A 19 -12.62 -44.35 -17.66
N LEU A 20 -11.67 -45.17 -18.11
CA LEU A 20 -11.53 -46.57 -17.65
C LEU A 20 -11.09 -46.65 -16.18
N CYS A 21 -10.28 -45.69 -15.72
CA CYS A 21 -9.85 -45.58 -14.32
C CYS A 21 -10.96 -45.04 -13.39
N LEU A 22 -12.01 -44.41 -13.93
CA LEU A 22 -13.19 -44.00 -13.16
C LEU A 22 -14.07 -45.19 -12.70
N PHE A 23 -13.85 -46.40 -13.20
CA PHE A 23 -14.75 -47.55 -12.96
C PHE A 23 -14.11 -48.81 -12.37
N THR A 24 -12.82 -48.83 -12.05
CA THR A 24 -12.22 -49.96 -11.32
C THR A 24 -12.18 -49.66 -9.84
N ALA A 25 -13.03 -50.37 -9.11
CA ALA A 25 -13.22 -50.26 -7.67
C ALA A 25 -11.90 -50.28 -6.88
N SER A 26 -11.88 -49.48 -5.82
CA SER A 26 -10.91 -49.47 -4.70
C SER A 26 -9.70 -48.57 -4.93
N ASN A 27 -9.73 -47.43 -4.24
CA ASN A 27 -8.56 -46.75 -3.70
C ASN A 27 -7.49 -47.76 -3.23
N LEU A 28 -6.39 -47.87 -3.96
CA LEU A 28 -5.10 -48.37 -3.46
C LEU A 28 -4.19 -47.14 -3.59
N ASN A 29 -3.81 -46.36 -2.57
CA ASN A 29 -3.35 -46.73 -1.23
C ASN A 29 -3.53 -45.57 -0.19
N ALA A 30 -4.68 -44.88 -0.16
CA ALA A 30 -4.85 -43.77 0.80
C ALA A 30 -5.16 -44.21 2.25
N LEU A 31 -5.46 -45.48 2.53
CA LEU A 31 -5.94 -45.92 3.85
C LEU A 31 -4.84 -46.25 4.89
N ILE A 32 -3.54 -46.10 4.55
CA ILE A 32 -2.43 -46.37 5.49
C ILE A 32 -1.72 -45.08 5.97
N LEU A 33 -2.06 -43.91 5.44
CA LEU A 33 -1.43 -42.63 5.83
C LEU A 33 -2.33 -41.72 6.69
N PHE A 34 -3.50 -42.20 7.11
CA PHE A 34 -4.54 -41.38 7.74
C PHE A 34 -4.34 -41.04 9.24
N ASP A 35 -3.23 -41.43 9.88
CA ASP A 35 -3.10 -41.35 11.34
C ASP A 35 -1.98 -40.45 11.87
N GLN A 36 -1.39 -39.53 11.08
CA GLN A 36 -0.37 -38.63 11.65
C GLN A 36 -0.55 -37.12 11.47
N HIS A 37 -1.30 -36.59 10.49
CA HIS A 37 -1.23 -35.13 10.22
C HIS A 37 -2.60 -34.52 9.88
N ARG A 38 -3.53 -34.55 10.84
CA ARG A 38 -4.94 -34.15 10.61
C ARG A 38 -5.26 -32.66 10.78
N ASP A 39 -4.28 -31.76 10.91
CA ASP A 39 -4.55 -30.38 11.36
C ASP A 39 -3.89 -29.25 10.54
N SER A 40 -3.58 -29.44 9.25
CA SER A 40 -3.12 -28.31 8.41
C SER A 40 -3.69 -28.41 6.99
N VAL A 41 -4.21 -27.29 6.48
CA VAL A 41 -4.60 -27.12 5.07
C VAL A 41 -3.36 -26.67 4.30
N GLY A 42 -2.92 -27.41 3.29
CA GLY A 42 -1.74 -27.07 2.47
C GLY A 42 -1.30 -28.21 1.55
N VAL A 43 -0.48 -27.87 0.54
CA VAL A 43 0.16 -28.84 -0.37
C VAL A 43 1.19 -29.65 0.42
N PHE A 44 0.93 -30.94 0.64
CA PHE A 44 1.85 -31.82 1.39
C PHE A 44 2.78 -32.63 0.49
N TYR A 45 2.40 -32.84 -0.76
CA TYR A 45 3.13 -33.65 -1.72
C TYR A 45 3.21 -32.94 -3.06
N LYS A 46 4.29 -33.15 -3.83
CA LYS A 46 4.42 -32.65 -5.20
C LYS A 46 3.24 -33.09 -6.08
N GLN A 47 2.66 -34.26 -5.76
CA GLN A 47 1.54 -34.87 -6.45
C GLN A 47 0.17 -34.27 -6.06
N ASP A 48 0.09 -33.45 -5.02
CA ASP A 48 -1.14 -32.77 -4.58
C ASP A 48 -1.31 -31.44 -5.34
N ILE A 49 -1.71 -31.54 -6.60
CA ILE A 49 -1.89 -30.40 -7.51
C ILE A 49 -3.10 -29.54 -7.11
N THR A 50 -4.10 -30.16 -6.45
CA THR A 50 -5.27 -29.44 -5.94
C THR A 50 -4.99 -28.66 -4.66
N GLY A 51 -3.97 -29.05 -3.89
CA GLY A 51 -3.61 -28.45 -2.61
C GLY A 51 -4.61 -28.73 -1.50
N ASP A 52 -5.44 -29.78 -1.66
CA ASP A 52 -6.48 -30.16 -0.69
C ASP A 52 -5.96 -31.13 0.39
N GLY A 53 -4.69 -31.52 0.28
CA GLY A 53 -3.99 -32.44 1.16
C GLY A 53 -4.20 -33.93 0.83
N SER A 54 -4.93 -34.25 -0.23
CA SER A 54 -5.26 -35.62 -0.64
C SER A 54 -4.75 -35.93 -2.05
N VAL A 55 -3.69 -36.73 -2.15
CA VAL A 55 -3.18 -37.16 -3.46
C VAL A 55 -4.07 -38.23 -4.10
N ASN A 56 -4.74 -37.90 -5.21
CA ASN A 56 -5.65 -38.80 -5.92
C ASN A 56 -5.83 -38.43 -7.41
N ILE A 57 -6.76 -39.10 -8.10
CA ILE A 57 -6.99 -38.87 -9.54
C ILE A 57 -7.43 -37.43 -9.85
N MET A 58 -8.02 -36.72 -8.89
CA MET A 58 -8.39 -35.32 -9.03
C MET A 58 -7.17 -34.42 -9.27
N ASP A 59 -5.99 -34.76 -8.75
CA ASP A 59 -4.75 -34.02 -9.01
C ASP A 59 -4.29 -34.18 -10.45
N VAL A 60 -4.49 -35.37 -11.05
CA VAL A 60 -4.20 -35.60 -12.48
C VAL A 60 -5.14 -34.77 -13.36
N VAL A 61 -6.42 -34.69 -12.96
CA VAL A 61 -7.40 -33.84 -13.66
C VAL A 61 -7.05 -32.36 -13.49
N ALA A 62 -6.64 -31.94 -12.30
CA ALA A 62 -6.21 -30.57 -12.03
C ALA A 62 -5.00 -30.18 -12.89
N LEU A 63 -3.98 -31.03 -12.96
CA LEU A 63 -2.82 -30.81 -13.81
C LEU A 63 -3.20 -30.72 -15.30
N LEU A 64 -4.14 -31.55 -15.75
CA LEU A 64 -4.61 -31.55 -17.14
C LEU A 64 -5.33 -30.24 -17.49
N LEU A 65 -6.21 -29.78 -16.60
CA LEU A 65 -6.93 -28.52 -16.77
C LEU A 65 -5.96 -27.33 -16.72
N LEU A 66 -5.03 -27.33 -15.76
CA LEU A 66 -3.98 -26.32 -15.64
C LEU A 66 -3.13 -26.25 -16.90
N SER A 67 -2.60 -27.38 -17.38
CA SER A 67 -1.75 -27.44 -18.58
C SER A 67 -2.48 -27.05 -19.86
N ARG A 68 -3.82 -27.14 -19.89
CA ARG A 68 -4.63 -26.67 -21.00
C ARG A 68 -4.83 -25.16 -20.94
N ASP A 69 -5.07 -24.63 -19.75
CA ASP A 69 -5.47 -23.24 -19.55
C ASP A 69 -4.24 -22.30 -19.44
N ASP A 70 -3.16 -22.74 -18.80
CA ASP A 70 -1.82 -22.12 -18.75
C ASP A 70 -0.72 -23.18 -19.00
N PRO A 71 -0.40 -23.48 -20.27
CA PRO A 71 0.58 -24.51 -20.61
C PRO A 71 2.00 -24.25 -20.11
N CYS A 72 2.33 -23.01 -19.73
CA CYS A 72 3.65 -22.65 -19.22
C CYS A 72 3.63 -22.38 -17.70
N HIS A 73 2.58 -22.81 -17.00
CA HIS A 73 2.53 -22.70 -15.54
C HIS A 73 3.63 -23.57 -14.91
N PRO A 74 4.39 -23.10 -13.91
CA PRO A 74 5.47 -23.88 -13.30
C PRO A 74 5.06 -25.30 -12.88
N VAL A 75 3.94 -25.43 -12.16
CA VAL A 75 3.37 -26.73 -11.75
C VAL A 75 3.00 -27.66 -12.93
N ALA A 76 2.84 -27.14 -14.14
CA ALA A 76 2.51 -27.96 -15.32
C ALA A 76 3.72 -28.78 -15.82
N ASP A 77 4.96 -28.36 -15.54
CA ASP A 77 6.18 -29.15 -15.75
C ASP A 77 6.43 -30.07 -14.54
N PHE A 78 5.54 -31.05 -14.35
CA PHE A 78 5.63 -31.96 -13.21
C PHE A 78 6.93 -32.79 -13.18
N THR A 79 7.53 -33.04 -14.34
CA THR A 79 8.79 -33.80 -14.45
C THR A 79 10.05 -32.97 -14.26
N ASP A 80 9.91 -31.64 -14.14
CA ASP A 80 11.01 -30.67 -14.07
C ASP A 80 12.01 -30.82 -15.23
N ASP A 81 11.54 -31.23 -16.42
CA ASP A 81 12.39 -31.48 -17.59
C ASP A 81 12.41 -30.29 -18.57
N GLY A 82 11.66 -29.23 -18.26
CA GLY A 82 11.52 -28.01 -19.06
C GLY A 82 10.52 -28.15 -20.21
N GLU A 83 9.86 -29.30 -20.39
CA GLU A 83 8.89 -29.56 -21.44
C GLU A 83 7.51 -29.82 -20.83
N TYR A 84 6.54 -28.98 -21.17
CA TYR A 84 5.17 -29.05 -20.65
C TYR A 84 4.31 -29.96 -21.53
N ASP A 85 4.35 -31.27 -21.30
CA ASP A 85 3.69 -32.25 -22.17
C ASP A 85 2.98 -33.41 -21.44
N ILE A 86 2.52 -34.41 -22.21
CA ILE A 86 1.76 -35.54 -21.66
C ILE A 86 2.58 -36.42 -20.71
N ARG A 87 3.92 -36.31 -20.75
CA ARG A 87 4.84 -37.01 -19.86
C ARG A 87 4.67 -36.52 -18.41
N ASP A 88 4.31 -35.27 -18.20
CA ASP A 88 4.00 -34.72 -16.87
C ASP A 88 2.78 -35.40 -16.24
N LEU A 89 1.68 -35.41 -17.00
CA LEU A 89 0.43 -36.08 -16.61
C LEU A 89 0.60 -37.57 -16.36
N THR A 90 1.31 -38.27 -17.25
CA THR A 90 1.53 -39.71 -17.12
C THR A 90 2.48 -40.05 -15.98
N SER A 91 3.48 -39.21 -15.70
CA SER A 91 4.38 -39.37 -14.55
C SER A 91 3.66 -39.11 -13.24
N LEU A 92 2.84 -38.06 -13.15
CA LEU A 92 1.98 -37.81 -11.99
C LEU A 92 1.08 -39.02 -11.72
N MET A 93 0.33 -39.46 -12.72
CA MET A 93 -0.57 -40.62 -12.59
C MET A 93 0.19 -41.89 -12.15
N LEU A 94 1.37 -42.14 -12.71
CA LEU A 94 2.20 -43.29 -12.36
C LEU A 94 2.68 -43.23 -10.90
N ASN A 95 3.12 -42.05 -10.44
CA ASN A 95 3.56 -41.83 -9.08
C ASN A 95 2.42 -42.07 -8.08
N ILE A 96 1.22 -41.55 -8.37
CA ILE A 96 0.01 -41.77 -7.56
C ILE A 96 -0.32 -43.27 -7.49
N MET A 97 -0.34 -43.97 -8.62
CA MET A 97 -0.67 -45.40 -8.67
C MET A 97 0.33 -46.28 -7.92
N LYS A 98 1.61 -45.89 -7.89
CA LYS A 98 2.65 -46.61 -7.14
C LYS A 98 2.68 -46.24 -5.65
N GLY A 99 2.06 -45.13 -5.27
CA GLY A 99 2.26 -44.53 -3.95
C GLY A 99 3.63 -43.88 -3.79
N ASP A 100 4.31 -43.55 -4.89
CA ASP A 100 5.59 -42.86 -4.92
C ASP A 100 5.35 -41.36 -4.72
N LEU A 101 5.07 -40.97 -3.47
CA LEU A 101 4.81 -39.58 -3.10
C LEU A 101 6.09 -38.90 -2.62
N SER A 102 6.29 -37.65 -3.05
CA SER A 102 7.46 -36.85 -2.69
C SER A 102 7.03 -35.52 -2.11
N LEU A 103 7.82 -34.98 -1.18
CA LEU A 103 7.60 -33.61 -0.71
C LEU A 103 7.87 -32.63 -1.86
N PRO A 104 7.12 -31.52 -1.96
CA PRO A 104 7.45 -30.45 -2.88
C PRO A 104 8.80 -29.83 -2.50
N GLU A 105 9.62 -29.50 -3.50
CA GLU A 105 10.85 -28.75 -3.29
C GLU A 105 10.51 -27.27 -3.08
N ALA A 106 11.23 -26.63 -2.17
CA ALA A 106 10.97 -25.24 -1.81
C ALA A 106 12.19 -24.39 -2.12
N PHE A 107 11.93 -23.24 -2.74
CA PHE A 107 12.94 -22.36 -3.28
C PHE A 107 12.89 -21.00 -2.58
N PRO A 108 14.05 -20.36 -2.39
CA PRO A 108 14.10 -19.00 -1.90
C PRO A 108 13.82 -17.99 -3.02
N LEU A 109 13.11 -16.94 -2.66
CA LEU A 109 13.01 -15.72 -3.45
C LEU A 109 13.76 -14.61 -2.73
N VAL A 110 14.70 -13.98 -3.43
CA VAL A 110 15.46 -12.84 -2.93
C VAL A 110 15.26 -11.62 -3.81
N GLY A 111 15.45 -10.46 -3.22
CA GLY A 111 15.56 -9.21 -3.96
C GLY A 111 16.17 -8.13 -3.09
N ARG A 112 16.17 -6.91 -3.60
CA ARG A 112 16.80 -5.77 -2.94
C ARG A 112 15.99 -4.50 -3.13
N VAL A 113 16.03 -3.62 -2.15
CA VAL A 113 15.49 -2.25 -2.23
C VAL A 113 16.64 -1.27 -2.08
N VAL A 114 16.76 -0.34 -3.03
CA VAL A 114 17.90 0.59 -3.09
C VAL A 114 17.45 2.03 -3.34
N GLU A 115 18.19 2.99 -2.80
CA GLU A 115 18.12 4.41 -3.15
C GLU A 115 19.47 4.84 -3.71
N LYS A 116 19.52 5.24 -4.99
CA LYS A 116 20.79 5.63 -5.65
C LYS A 116 21.89 4.58 -5.43
N ASP A 117 21.55 3.31 -5.63
CA ASP A 117 22.39 2.11 -5.43
C ASP A 117 22.77 1.75 -3.98
N LEU A 118 22.38 2.57 -2.98
CA LEU A 118 22.57 2.26 -1.57
C LEU A 118 21.40 1.44 -1.04
N GLY A 119 21.67 0.38 -0.29
CA GLY A 119 20.64 -0.46 0.31
C GLY A 119 19.77 0.32 1.29
N VAL A 120 18.45 0.15 1.19
CA VAL A 120 17.49 0.78 2.11
C VAL A 120 17.03 -0.25 3.15
N PRO A 121 17.43 -0.12 4.43
CA PRO A 121 17.05 -1.06 5.47
C PRO A 121 15.64 -0.86 6.01
N GLY A 122 15.04 -1.94 6.50
CA GLY A 122 13.77 -1.91 7.23
C GLY A 122 12.52 -1.72 6.37
N VAL A 123 12.62 -1.78 5.03
CA VAL A 123 11.46 -1.79 4.13
C VAL A 123 10.72 -3.11 4.33
N LEU A 124 9.44 -3.03 4.71
CA LEU A 124 8.60 -4.21 4.85
C LEU A 124 8.24 -4.72 3.45
N MET A 125 8.58 -5.97 3.16
CA MET A 125 8.26 -6.66 1.92
C MET A 125 7.21 -7.72 2.21
N VAL A 126 6.19 -7.81 1.35
CA VAL A 126 5.19 -8.88 1.40
C VAL A 126 5.26 -9.72 0.13
N CYS A 127 5.02 -11.02 0.26
CA CYS A 127 4.96 -11.97 -0.84
C CYS A 127 3.68 -12.79 -0.70
N GLU A 128 2.89 -12.86 -1.77
CA GLU A 128 1.64 -13.63 -1.81
C GLU A 128 1.66 -14.55 -3.02
N GLY A 129 1.29 -15.82 -2.82
CA GLY A 129 1.19 -16.80 -3.90
C GLY A 129 0.72 -18.16 -3.39
N PRO A 130 0.98 -19.25 -4.14
CA PRO A 130 0.51 -20.59 -3.80
C PRO A 130 0.96 -21.10 -2.43
N SER A 131 2.16 -20.72 -1.97
CA SER A 131 2.66 -21.08 -0.63
C SER A 131 2.05 -20.24 0.50
N GLY A 132 1.13 -19.33 0.19
CA GLY A 132 0.45 -18.46 1.14
C GLY A 132 1.00 -17.04 1.18
N TRP A 133 0.86 -16.40 2.34
CA TRP A 133 1.24 -15.02 2.58
C TRP A 133 2.47 -14.94 3.50
N PHE A 134 3.48 -14.21 3.06
CA PHE A 134 4.73 -14.02 3.78
C PHE A 134 5.06 -12.54 3.91
N GLN A 135 5.78 -12.18 4.97
CA GLN A 135 6.36 -10.86 5.13
C GLN A 135 7.78 -10.94 5.68
N THR A 136 8.64 -10.00 5.29
CA THR A 136 10.00 -9.83 5.80
C THR A 136 10.41 -8.37 5.71
N ALA A 137 11.52 -7.97 6.34
CA ALA A 137 12.06 -6.62 6.22
C ALA A 137 13.43 -6.65 5.55
N THR A 138 13.77 -5.62 4.79
CA THR A 138 15.11 -5.49 4.21
C THR A 138 16.18 -5.33 5.29
N ASP A 139 17.35 -5.93 5.08
CA ASP A 139 18.51 -5.83 5.96
C ASP A 139 19.30 -4.52 5.77
N SER A 140 20.45 -4.37 6.44
CA SER A 140 21.32 -3.18 6.36
C SER A 140 21.78 -2.82 4.94
N ASP A 141 21.82 -3.80 4.05
CA ASP A 141 22.29 -3.65 2.66
C ASP A 141 21.11 -3.65 1.66
N GLY A 142 19.87 -3.60 2.16
CA GLY A 142 18.64 -3.50 1.40
C GLY A 142 18.09 -4.84 0.91
N TYR A 143 18.68 -5.98 1.28
CA TYR A 143 18.24 -7.29 0.80
C TYR A 143 17.05 -7.83 1.59
N TYR A 144 16.12 -8.47 0.89
CA TYR A 144 15.03 -9.24 1.49
C TYR A 144 15.05 -10.68 0.96
N ARG A 145 14.52 -11.60 1.77
CA ARG A 145 14.42 -13.02 1.44
C ARG A 145 13.14 -13.63 1.97
N PHE A 146 12.41 -14.30 1.08
CA PHE A 146 11.35 -15.24 1.40
C PHE A 146 11.89 -16.66 1.22
N ASN A 147 11.67 -17.52 2.20
CA ASN A 147 12.07 -18.94 2.14
C ASN A 147 10.83 -19.80 1.94
N ASP A 148 11.07 -21.08 1.63
CA ASP A 148 10.05 -22.12 1.65
C ASP A 148 8.89 -21.86 0.66
N LEU A 149 9.22 -21.35 -0.54
CA LEU A 149 8.25 -21.11 -1.60
C LEU A 149 8.27 -22.24 -2.63
N TYR A 150 7.14 -22.91 -2.82
CA TYR A 150 6.95 -23.91 -3.88
C TYR A 150 6.82 -23.28 -5.27
N ASP A 151 6.92 -24.10 -6.31
CA ASP A 151 6.72 -23.66 -7.69
C ASP A 151 5.39 -22.95 -7.90
N GLY A 152 5.45 -21.86 -8.65
CA GLY A 152 4.26 -21.05 -8.93
C GLY A 152 4.56 -19.59 -9.15
N ARG A 153 3.49 -18.82 -9.29
CA ARG A 153 3.51 -17.37 -9.52
C ARG A 153 3.25 -16.63 -8.20
N TYR A 154 4.15 -15.72 -7.84
CA TYR A 154 4.07 -14.91 -6.64
C TYR A 154 4.00 -13.42 -6.99
N LYS A 155 3.35 -12.65 -6.12
CA LYS A 155 3.32 -11.19 -6.14
C LYS A 155 4.12 -10.69 -4.94
N VAL A 156 5.15 -9.90 -5.21
CA VAL A 156 6.02 -9.31 -4.19
C VAL A 156 5.82 -7.81 -4.17
N LYS A 157 5.54 -7.23 -3.00
CA LYS A 157 5.25 -5.79 -2.87
C LYS A 157 6.07 -5.17 -1.74
N PRO A 158 6.67 -3.99 -1.95
CA PRO A 158 7.12 -3.16 -0.84
C PRO A 158 5.90 -2.52 -0.16
N VAL A 159 5.81 -2.62 1.16
CA VAL A 159 4.83 -1.91 1.96
C VAL A 159 5.43 -0.59 2.40
N LEU A 160 4.72 0.50 2.11
CA LEU A 160 5.05 1.85 2.57
C LEU A 160 5.06 1.90 4.09
N LYS A 161 6.21 1.61 4.70
CA LYS A 161 6.39 1.80 6.13
C LYS A 161 6.73 3.27 6.34
N SER A 162 5.78 4.00 6.93
CA SER A 162 6.03 5.28 7.60
C SER A 162 6.30 6.51 6.70
N TYR A 163 5.74 6.56 5.48
CA TYR A 163 5.75 7.75 4.60
C TYR A 163 7.14 8.27 4.13
N TYR A 164 8.22 7.53 4.40
CA TYR A 164 9.60 7.96 4.10
C TYR A 164 10.03 7.79 2.65
N TYR A 165 9.45 6.81 1.95
CA TYR A 165 9.88 6.40 0.62
C TYR A 165 8.69 6.28 -0.32
N THR A 166 8.91 6.63 -1.58
CA THR A 166 8.13 6.11 -2.70
C THR A 166 8.94 5.03 -3.40
N PHE A 167 8.25 4.08 -4.04
CA PHE A 167 8.88 3.00 -4.81
C PHE A 167 8.53 3.15 -6.29
N ASP A 168 9.45 2.78 -7.17
CA ASP A 168 9.24 2.78 -8.62
C ASP A 168 8.26 1.69 -9.09
N THR A 169 7.99 0.71 -8.24
CA THR A 169 6.96 -0.32 -8.44
C THR A 169 6.15 -0.57 -7.18
N GLU A 170 4.86 -0.83 -7.37
CA GLU A 170 3.95 -1.27 -6.30
C GLU A 170 3.90 -2.79 -6.17
N GLU A 171 4.28 -3.53 -7.21
CA GLU A 171 4.23 -5.00 -7.27
C GLU A 171 5.22 -5.55 -8.30
N LEU A 172 5.90 -6.64 -7.94
CA LEU A 172 6.70 -7.47 -8.84
C LEU A 172 6.07 -8.85 -8.95
N GLU A 173 5.94 -9.36 -10.17
CA GLU A 173 5.63 -10.77 -10.40
C GLU A 173 6.92 -11.60 -10.35
N ALA A 174 6.84 -12.74 -9.67
CA ALA A 174 7.91 -13.71 -9.56
C ALA A 174 7.39 -15.09 -9.99
N ILE A 175 8.19 -15.82 -10.76
CA ILE A 175 7.86 -17.17 -11.22
C ILE A 175 8.95 -18.11 -10.70
N ILE A 176 8.58 -18.94 -9.74
CA ILE A 176 9.45 -20.01 -9.22
C ILE A 176 9.13 -21.28 -10.01
N ASN A 177 10.16 -21.88 -10.60
CA ASN A 177 10.07 -23.12 -11.38
C ASN A 177 11.36 -23.93 -11.23
N GLY A 178 11.44 -24.74 -10.17
CA GLY A 178 12.56 -25.65 -9.94
C GLY A 178 13.88 -24.99 -9.53
N ASP A 179 13.90 -23.67 -9.28
CA ASP A 179 15.12 -22.96 -8.82
C ASP A 179 14.80 -21.70 -8.01
N SER A 180 15.80 -21.26 -7.24
CA SER A 180 15.83 -19.99 -6.52
C SER A 180 15.65 -18.81 -7.47
N MET A 181 14.88 -17.81 -7.05
CA MET A 181 14.64 -16.61 -7.86
C MET A 181 15.28 -15.37 -7.23
N THR A 182 15.92 -14.54 -8.07
CA THR A 182 16.33 -13.18 -7.69
C THR A 182 15.53 -12.17 -8.50
N LEU A 183 14.83 -11.27 -7.80
CA LEU A 183 14.09 -10.17 -8.41
C LEU A 183 14.99 -8.97 -8.72
N PRO A 184 14.61 -8.12 -9.69
CA PRO A 184 15.26 -6.84 -9.90
C PRO A 184 15.21 -5.95 -8.66
N ASP A 185 16.19 -5.08 -8.52
CA ASP A 185 16.24 -4.07 -7.45
C ASP A 185 15.04 -3.11 -7.57
N ILE A 186 14.31 -2.92 -6.47
CA ILE A 186 13.26 -1.91 -6.34
C ILE A 186 13.93 -0.57 -6.04
N GLN A 187 13.63 0.46 -6.82
CA GLN A 187 14.15 1.81 -6.58
C GLN A 187 13.25 2.54 -5.58
N ALA A 188 13.81 2.87 -4.43
CA ALA A 188 13.23 3.73 -3.44
C ALA A 188 13.71 5.17 -3.64
N THR A 189 12.80 6.14 -3.54
CA THR A 189 13.12 7.57 -3.50
C THR A 189 12.73 8.11 -2.15
N TYR A 190 13.68 8.67 -1.39
CA TYR A 190 13.36 9.30 -0.11
C TYR A 190 12.50 10.55 -0.34
N ALA A 191 11.28 10.52 0.18
CA ALA A 191 10.34 11.62 0.09
C ALA A 191 10.59 12.62 1.23
N ALA A 192 11.62 13.44 1.08
CA ALA A 192 11.90 14.59 1.92
C ALA A 192 11.46 15.88 1.22
N TYR A 193 10.53 16.59 1.84
CA TYR A 193 10.01 17.87 1.38
C TYR A 193 10.58 19.02 2.22
N THR A 194 10.55 20.20 1.62
CA THR A 194 10.86 21.47 2.25
C THR A 194 9.57 22.21 2.58
N LEU A 195 9.44 22.66 3.83
CA LEU A 195 8.49 23.70 4.22
C LEU A 195 9.22 25.05 4.28
N SER A 196 8.73 26.03 3.54
CA SER A 196 9.17 27.43 3.67
C SER A 196 7.97 28.31 4.01
N GLY A 197 8.23 29.44 4.65
CA GLY A 197 7.19 30.42 4.95
C GLY A 197 7.76 31.78 5.29
N ARG A 198 6.87 32.76 5.42
CA ARG A 198 7.20 34.12 5.82
C ARG A 198 6.32 34.55 6.99
N ILE A 199 6.89 35.28 7.93
CA ILE A 199 6.17 35.92 9.04
C ILE A 199 6.34 37.43 8.90
N ALA A 200 5.23 38.17 8.95
CA ALA A 200 5.22 39.59 8.67
C ALA A 200 4.30 40.39 9.61
N GLU A 201 4.69 41.61 9.93
CA GLU A 201 3.87 42.63 10.60
C GLU A 201 3.54 43.72 9.56
N ASP A 202 2.25 43.95 9.29
CA ASP A 202 1.78 44.92 8.29
C ASP A 202 2.47 44.79 6.91
N GLY A 203 2.74 43.54 6.50
CA GLY A 203 3.43 43.19 5.26
C GLY A 203 4.96 43.30 5.29
N LEU A 204 5.54 43.86 6.35
CA LEU A 204 6.99 43.93 6.56
C LEU A 204 7.49 42.66 7.27
N GLY A 205 8.64 42.15 6.83
CA GLY A 205 9.18 40.88 7.36
C GLY A 205 9.55 41.02 8.82
N LEU A 206 9.14 40.06 9.65
CA LEU A 206 9.40 40.07 11.07
C LEU A 206 10.54 39.09 11.40
N GLU A 207 11.71 39.64 11.71
CA GLU A 207 12.90 38.90 12.10
C GLU A 207 12.82 38.36 13.53
N GLY A 208 13.48 37.23 13.80
CA GLY A 208 13.68 36.73 15.16
C GLY A 208 12.51 35.93 15.73
N VAL A 209 11.47 35.66 14.95
CA VAL A 209 10.33 34.83 15.37
C VAL A 209 10.79 33.38 15.47
N LEU A 210 10.59 32.75 16.62
CA LEU A 210 10.80 31.32 16.80
C LEU A 210 9.65 30.57 16.14
N VAL A 211 9.94 29.67 15.20
CA VAL A 211 8.94 28.86 14.50
C VAL A 211 9.16 27.40 14.88
N THR A 212 8.25 26.87 15.71
CA THR A 212 8.26 25.47 16.11
C THR A 212 7.47 24.65 15.10
N VAL A 213 8.07 23.60 14.54
CA VAL A 213 7.42 22.68 13.59
C VAL A 213 7.41 21.27 14.18
N THR A 214 6.21 20.73 14.38
CA THR A 214 5.99 19.39 14.98
C THR A 214 5.10 18.52 14.10
N GLY A 215 5.43 17.24 13.95
CA GLY A 215 4.63 16.27 13.19
C GLY A 215 5.47 15.10 12.69
N ALA A 216 4.88 13.90 12.59
CA ALA A 216 5.54 12.70 12.06
C ALA A 216 6.97 12.43 12.61
N GLY A 217 7.17 12.63 13.92
CA GLY A 217 8.46 12.44 14.60
C GLY A 217 9.45 13.60 14.45
N VAL A 218 9.10 14.65 13.71
CA VAL A 218 9.81 15.93 13.69
C VAL A 218 9.33 16.79 14.86
N ASP A 219 10.28 17.39 15.56
CA ASP A 219 10.09 18.45 16.56
C ASP A 219 11.32 19.37 16.46
N THR A 220 11.17 20.48 15.75
CA THR A 220 12.29 21.40 15.45
C THR A 220 11.87 22.84 15.60
N VAL A 221 12.85 23.71 15.83
CA VAL A 221 12.66 25.16 15.94
C VAL A 221 13.62 25.85 15.00
N VAL A 222 13.08 26.75 14.16
CA VAL A 222 13.85 27.64 13.30
C VAL A 222 13.53 29.09 13.63
N VAL A 223 14.36 30.03 13.15
CA VAL A 223 14.19 31.47 13.43
C VAL A 223 14.04 32.19 12.10
N THR A 224 13.10 33.15 12.04
CA THR A 224 12.92 33.97 10.84
C THR A 224 14.08 34.92 10.61
N ASP A 225 14.47 35.09 9.34
CA ASP A 225 15.50 36.05 8.92
C ASP A 225 14.98 37.50 8.83
N SER A 226 15.83 38.44 8.38
CA SER A 226 15.49 39.87 8.24
C SER A 226 14.35 40.16 7.26
N LEU A 227 13.99 39.21 6.40
CA LEU A 227 12.84 39.30 5.48
C LEU A 227 11.59 38.58 6.04
N GLY A 228 11.69 38.03 7.25
CA GLY A 228 10.67 37.24 7.90
C GLY A 228 10.63 35.78 7.44
N MET A 229 11.60 35.31 6.65
CA MET A 229 11.55 33.98 6.03
C MET A 229 12.04 32.90 6.98
N PHE A 230 11.39 31.74 6.96
CA PHE A 230 11.87 30.51 7.61
C PHE A 230 11.85 29.33 6.64
N ARG A 231 12.67 28.31 6.93
CA ARG A 231 12.79 27.08 6.13
C ARG A 231 13.02 25.88 7.05
N VAL A 232 12.32 24.78 6.77
CA VAL A 232 12.51 23.47 7.39
C VAL A 232 12.61 22.43 6.30
N ASP A 233 13.70 21.66 6.32
CA ASP A 233 13.99 20.59 5.35
C ASP A 233 13.67 19.21 5.96
N SER A 234 13.71 18.17 5.12
CA SER A 234 13.56 16.77 5.55
C SER A 234 12.22 16.43 6.20
N LEU A 235 11.14 17.03 5.69
CA LEU A 235 9.77 16.73 6.12
C LEU A 235 9.17 15.59 5.27
N PHE A 236 8.39 14.72 5.89
CA PHE A 236 7.76 13.57 5.26
C PHE A 236 6.42 13.94 4.62
N ASN A 237 5.82 13.01 3.87
CA ASN A 237 4.43 13.15 3.44
C ASN A 237 3.49 12.99 4.63
N ALA A 238 3.24 14.08 5.35
CA ALA A 238 2.56 14.05 6.63
C ALA A 238 1.99 15.43 7.02
N PRO A 239 1.04 15.47 7.97
CA PRO A 239 0.64 16.71 8.61
C PRO A 239 1.72 17.24 9.56
N TYR A 240 1.95 18.55 9.52
CA TYR A 240 2.81 19.29 10.43
C TYR A 240 2.06 20.47 11.03
N SER A 241 2.31 20.72 12.30
CA SER A 241 1.87 21.90 13.04
C SER A 241 3.01 22.91 13.13
N ILE A 242 2.71 24.18 12.91
CA ILE A 242 3.65 25.30 12.90
C ILE A 242 3.17 26.30 13.96
N VAL A 243 4.02 26.57 14.96
CA VAL A 243 3.71 27.46 16.09
C VAL A 243 4.78 28.55 16.16
N PRO A 244 4.49 29.77 15.67
CA PRO A 244 5.37 30.92 15.83
C PRO A 244 5.27 31.52 17.24
N SER A 245 6.37 32.08 17.72
CA SER A 245 6.45 32.76 19.02
C SER A 245 7.50 33.86 18.99
N LEU A 246 7.11 35.04 19.48
CA LEU A 246 7.97 36.19 19.69
C LEU A 246 7.37 37.03 20.82
N GLU A 247 8.21 37.53 21.73
CA GLU A 247 7.77 38.40 22.84
C GLU A 247 7.09 39.67 22.28
N ASP A 248 6.05 40.16 22.97
CA ASP A 248 5.22 41.30 22.57
C ASP A 248 4.45 41.15 21.23
N TYR A 249 4.36 39.94 20.68
CA TYR A 249 3.55 39.64 19.50
C TYR A 249 2.51 38.55 19.77
N ILE A 250 1.38 38.68 19.08
CA ILE A 250 0.29 37.72 19.02
C ILE A 250 0.22 37.22 17.57
N PHE A 251 0.04 35.92 17.44
CA PHE A 251 -0.13 35.22 16.16
C PHE A 251 -1.54 34.67 16.12
N ASP A 252 -2.30 35.02 15.09
CA ASP A 252 -3.64 34.48 14.85
C ASP A 252 -3.70 33.87 13.43
N PRO A 253 -3.90 32.54 13.32
CA PRO A 253 -4.08 31.58 14.42
C PRO A 253 -2.80 31.44 15.26
N SER A 254 -2.86 30.93 16.48
CA SER A 254 -1.62 30.64 17.23
C SER A 254 -0.89 29.39 16.72
N THR A 255 -1.52 28.66 15.80
CA THR A 255 -1.02 27.41 15.23
C THR A 255 -1.54 27.24 13.81
N TRP A 256 -0.64 26.92 12.88
CA TRP A 256 -0.96 26.55 11.50
C TRP A 256 -0.75 25.06 11.32
N SER A 257 -1.50 24.47 10.40
CA SER A 257 -1.28 23.08 10.00
C SER A 257 -1.08 23.01 8.49
N VAL A 258 -0.10 22.24 8.05
CA VAL A 258 0.19 21.98 6.63
C VAL A 258 0.28 20.47 6.42
N TYR A 259 -0.31 19.97 5.34
CA TYR A 259 -0.08 18.59 4.90
C TYR A 259 0.96 18.60 3.79
N MET A 260 2.13 18.03 4.08
CA MET A 260 3.21 17.96 3.13
C MET A 260 2.95 16.82 2.14
N GLN A 261 2.87 17.14 0.86
CA GLN A 261 2.75 16.18 -0.24
C GLN A 261 3.70 16.54 -1.41
N GLY A 262 4.63 17.45 -1.12
CA GLY A 262 5.52 18.17 -2.00
C GLY A 262 6.12 19.35 -1.23
N ASP A 263 7.16 19.97 -1.80
CA ASP A 263 7.67 21.24 -1.26
C ASP A 263 6.53 22.26 -1.16
N SER A 264 6.44 22.91 -0.01
CA SER A 264 5.34 23.81 0.31
C SER A 264 5.88 25.16 0.76
N LEU A 265 5.31 26.23 0.20
CA LEU A 265 5.47 27.59 0.65
C LEU A 265 4.16 28.04 1.30
N ILE A 266 4.15 28.23 2.61
CA ILE A 266 3.00 28.82 3.27
C ILE A 266 2.95 30.33 2.97
N GLN A 267 1.75 30.86 2.78
CA GLN A 267 1.53 32.30 2.69
C GLN A 267 1.89 32.99 4.02
N ASP A 268 2.12 34.29 3.95
CA ASP A 268 2.54 35.12 5.07
C ASP A 268 1.70 34.88 6.33
N ILE A 269 2.37 34.48 7.41
CA ILE A 269 1.82 34.47 8.76
C ILE A 269 1.83 35.91 9.26
N ASN A 270 0.65 36.46 9.54
CA ASN A 270 0.53 37.80 10.09
C ASN A 270 0.83 37.80 11.60
N ALA A 271 1.73 38.69 12.00
CA ALA A 271 2.07 38.99 13.38
C ALA A 271 1.41 40.32 13.79
N ILE A 272 0.79 40.33 14.97
CA ILE A 272 0.09 41.49 15.52
C ILE A 272 0.78 41.88 16.82
N ARG A 273 1.15 43.15 17.02
CA ARG A 273 1.68 43.59 18.32
C ARG A 273 0.70 43.29 19.45
N ALA A 274 1.24 42.88 20.60
CA ALA A 274 0.48 42.74 21.82
C ALA A 274 -0.22 44.06 22.17
N GLY A 275 -1.57 44.02 22.27
CA GLY A 275 -2.42 45.19 22.47
C GLY A 275 -3.04 45.78 21.18
N GLY A 276 -2.75 45.19 20.01
CA GLY A 276 -3.47 45.48 18.77
C GLY A 276 -4.92 45.00 18.79
N THR A 277 -5.74 45.55 17.89
CA THR A 277 -7.13 45.09 17.70
C THR A 277 -7.12 43.82 16.85
N LEU A 278 -7.63 42.71 17.38
CA LEU A 278 -7.85 41.49 16.61
C LEU A 278 -9.07 41.66 15.68
N PRO A 279 -9.08 41.06 14.49
CA PRO A 279 -10.25 41.05 13.64
C PRO A 279 -11.40 40.26 14.31
N ASP A 280 -12.64 40.62 14.00
CA ASP A 280 -13.78 39.79 14.34
C ASP A 280 -13.65 38.44 13.61
N LEU A 281 -13.96 37.35 14.32
CA LEU A 281 -13.84 35.99 13.80
C LEU A 281 -15.21 35.35 13.62
N TYR A 282 -15.32 34.55 12.57
CA TYR A 282 -16.49 33.77 12.18
C TYR A 282 -16.12 32.31 12.03
N THR A 283 -17.10 31.44 12.27
CA THR A 283 -16.93 30.00 12.20
C THR A 283 -17.21 29.50 10.79
N ILE A 284 -16.27 28.77 10.22
CA ILE A 284 -16.49 27.90 9.05
C ILE A 284 -16.54 26.46 9.57
N GLY A 285 -17.59 25.69 9.30
CA GLY A 285 -17.68 24.32 9.80
C GLY A 285 -18.63 23.39 9.06
N GLY A 286 -18.46 22.10 9.35
CA GLY A 286 -19.25 21.03 8.75
C GLY A 286 -18.94 19.67 9.37
N MET A 287 -19.43 18.64 8.71
CA MET A 287 -19.27 17.24 9.13
C MET A 287 -18.65 16.41 8.00
N VAL A 288 -17.75 15.51 8.37
CA VAL A 288 -17.21 14.47 7.49
C VAL A 288 -17.81 13.12 7.89
N PHE A 289 -18.44 12.44 6.94
CA PHE A 289 -19.14 11.18 7.20
C PHE A 289 -19.16 10.26 5.98
N CYS A 290 -19.49 8.99 6.19
CA CYS A 290 -19.77 8.01 5.14
C CYS A 290 -21.08 7.30 5.47
N SER A 291 -22.04 7.31 4.54
CA SER A 291 -23.42 6.89 4.79
C SER A 291 -24.00 7.59 6.03
N VAL A 292 -24.20 6.86 7.13
CA VAL A 292 -24.69 7.40 8.42
C VAL A 292 -23.59 7.48 9.49
N GLN A 293 -22.37 7.06 9.16
CA GLN A 293 -21.27 6.96 10.12
C GLN A 293 -20.40 8.22 10.07
N PRO A 294 -20.27 8.98 11.18
CA PRO A 294 -19.31 10.07 11.26
C PRO A 294 -17.88 9.51 11.22
N LEU A 295 -16.99 10.25 10.54
CA LEU A 295 -15.59 9.86 10.41
C LEU A 295 -14.73 10.76 11.31
N SER A 296 -14.14 10.17 12.35
CA SER A 296 -13.22 10.85 13.27
C SER A 296 -11.77 10.83 12.77
N ASN A 297 -10.97 11.80 13.21
CA ASN A 297 -9.55 11.95 12.84
C ASN A 297 -9.31 12.09 11.33
N VAL A 298 -10.30 12.58 10.58
CA VAL A 298 -10.12 12.98 9.19
C VAL A 298 -9.55 14.37 9.17
N GLN A 299 -8.44 14.56 8.46
CA GLN A 299 -7.82 15.86 8.34
C GLN A 299 -8.59 16.75 7.37
N VAL A 300 -8.86 17.98 7.82
CA VAL A 300 -9.48 19.04 7.03
C VAL A 300 -8.54 20.24 7.03
N LEU A 301 -8.28 20.78 5.85
CA LEU A 301 -7.42 21.93 5.61
C LEU A 301 -8.28 23.11 5.18
N LEU A 302 -7.86 24.31 5.55
CA LEU A 302 -8.41 25.58 5.10
C LEU A 302 -7.29 26.41 4.49
N THR A 303 -7.51 26.91 3.29
CA THR A 303 -6.61 27.79 2.53
C THR A 303 -7.37 29.04 2.06
N GLY A 304 -6.67 30.02 1.49
CA GLY A 304 -7.23 31.33 1.12
C GLY A 304 -6.60 32.44 1.95
N ASP A 305 -7.40 33.39 2.43
CA ASP A 305 -6.92 34.55 3.21
C ASP A 305 -6.37 34.18 4.61
N LYS A 306 -6.64 32.97 5.07
CA LYS A 306 -6.05 32.32 6.25
C LYS A 306 -5.74 30.89 5.86
N GLN A 307 -4.63 30.35 6.38
CA GLN A 307 -4.33 28.93 6.30
C GLN A 307 -4.48 28.30 7.68
N ALA A 308 -5.16 27.16 7.75
CA ALA A 308 -5.34 26.40 8.98
C ALA A 308 -5.59 24.93 8.65
N GLY A 309 -5.49 24.07 9.66
CA GLY A 309 -5.93 22.69 9.53
C GLY A 309 -6.39 22.15 10.87
N THR A 310 -7.32 21.22 10.81
CA THR A 310 -7.92 20.56 11.96
C THR A 310 -8.17 19.09 11.63
N VAL A 311 -8.54 18.30 12.62
CA VAL A 311 -9.03 16.94 12.43
C VAL A 311 -10.46 16.85 12.95
N THR A 312 -11.27 16.01 12.32
CA THR A 312 -12.63 15.79 12.79
C THR A 312 -12.67 15.12 14.15
N ASP A 313 -13.62 15.53 14.99
CA ASP A 313 -13.85 14.93 16.29
C ASP A 313 -14.52 13.54 16.21
N ALA A 314 -14.85 12.94 17.35
CA ALA A 314 -15.56 11.66 17.41
C ALA A 314 -16.94 11.67 16.73
N GLY A 315 -17.56 12.86 16.61
CA GLY A 315 -18.82 13.10 15.91
C GLY A 315 -18.63 13.45 14.43
N GLY A 316 -17.40 13.43 13.91
CA GLY A 316 -17.09 13.77 12.52
C GLY A 316 -17.13 15.28 12.24
N LEU A 317 -17.25 16.12 13.27
CA LEU A 317 -17.36 17.57 13.10
C LEU A 317 -15.98 18.22 12.96
N TYR A 318 -15.90 19.23 12.11
CA TYR A 318 -14.74 20.11 11.98
C TYR A 318 -15.18 21.57 12.00
N SER A 319 -14.29 22.46 12.46
CA SER A 319 -14.52 23.90 12.40
C SER A 319 -13.20 24.68 12.32
N PHE A 320 -13.29 25.89 11.78
CA PHE A 320 -12.24 26.90 11.72
C PHE A 320 -12.79 28.24 12.19
N SER A 321 -11.99 29.04 12.89
CA SER A 321 -12.30 30.43 13.21
C SER A 321 -11.46 31.36 12.34
N VAL A 322 -12.11 32.14 11.49
CA VAL A 322 -11.46 32.95 10.45
C VAL A 322 -12.07 34.36 10.38
N PRO A 323 -11.31 35.39 9.98
CA PRO A 323 -11.88 36.72 9.72
C PRO A 323 -12.71 36.74 8.42
N ASP A 324 -13.27 37.90 8.07
CA ASP A 324 -13.81 38.12 6.73
C ASP A 324 -12.75 37.85 5.65
N GLY A 325 -13.15 37.17 4.58
CA GLY A 325 -12.22 36.74 3.53
C GLY A 325 -12.74 35.60 2.67
N SER A 326 -11.92 35.19 1.70
CA SER A 326 -12.17 34.06 0.82
C SER A 326 -11.39 32.83 1.26
N TYR A 327 -12.07 31.68 1.35
CA TYR A 327 -11.51 30.43 1.86
C TYR A 327 -11.87 29.23 1.00
N THR A 328 -10.93 28.31 0.86
CA THR A 328 -11.14 26.97 0.32
C THR A 328 -10.87 25.93 1.39
N ILE A 329 -11.86 25.08 1.66
CA ILE A 329 -11.80 23.97 2.60
C ILE A 329 -11.53 22.70 1.81
N ILE A 330 -10.54 21.90 2.22
CA ILE A 330 -10.11 20.67 1.55
C ILE A 330 -10.14 19.55 2.58
N VAL A 331 -10.75 18.41 2.24
CA VAL A 331 -10.68 17.20 3.08
C VAL A 331 -9.59 16.27 2.54
N VAL A 332 -8.72 15.77 3.41
CA VAL A 332 -7.61 14.89 3.03
C VAL A 332 -8.10 13.43 2.99
N PRO A 333 -7.95 12.71 1.87
CA PRO A 333 -8.25 11.28 1.79
C PRO A 333 -7.49 10.45 2.83
N ILE A 334 -8.13 9.41 3.38
CA ILE A 334 -7.49 8.46 4.30
C ILE A 334 -7.49 7.06 3.68
N PRO A 335 -6.64 6.10 4.09
CA PRO A 335 -6.49 4.82 3.39
C PRO A 335 -7.79 4.03 3.19
N LEU A 336 -8.74 4.13 4.13
CA LEU A 336 -10.06 3.50 4.04
C LEU A 336 -11.03 4.20 3.07
N PHE A 337 -10.79 5.47 2.75
CA PHE A 337 -11.64 6.32 1.91
C PHE A 337 -10.77 7.11 0.93
N GLN A 338 -10.66 6.60 -0.29
CA GLN A 338 -9.76 7.18 -1.31
C GLN A 338 -10.33 8.46 -1.93
N VAL A 339 -11.63 8.71 -1.82
CA VAL A 339 -12.29 9.87 -2.43
C VAL A 339 -13.33 10.46 -1.47
N PHE A 340 -13.40 11.79 -1.43
CA PHE A 340 -14.49 12.57 -0.84
C PHE A 340 -15.20 13.38 -1.92
N ASN A 341 -16.54 13.46 -1.87
CA ASN A 341 -17.35 14.30 -2.75
C ASN A 341 -18.28 15.22 -1.93
N PRO A 342 -18.19 16.56 -2.08
CA PRO A 342 -17.12 17.25 -2.81
C PRO A 342 -15.75 16.97 -2.17
N SER A 343 -14.65 17.19 -2.89
CA SER A 343 -13.29 17.14 -2.30
C SER A 343 -12.89 18.48 -1.68
N THR A 344 -13.56 19.56 -2.08
CA THR A 344 -13.32 20.93 -1.60
C THR A 344 -14.60 21.77 -1.56
N HIS A 345 -14.67 22.73 -0.64
CA HIS A 345 -15.67 23.81 -0.64
C HIS A 345 -14.96 25.17 -0.78
N THR A 346 -15.52 26.11 -1.54
CA THR A 346 -15.01 27.50 -1.59
C THR A 346 -16.10 28.44 -1.11
N VAL A 347 -15.76 29.33 -0.17
CA VAL A 347 -16.69 30.23 0.50
C VAL A 347 -16.11 31.63 0.68
N GLU A 348 -16.98 32.60 0.88
CA GLU A 348 -16.63 33.98 1.22
C GLU A 348 -17.33 34.36 2.54
N VAL A 349 -16.53 34.68 3.55
CA VAL A 349 -17.01 35.11 4.87
C VAL A 349 -17.15 36.63 4.88
N GLN A 350 -18.34 37.09 5.21
CA GLN A 350 -18.70 38.51 5.34
C GLN A 350 -19.63 38.71 6.54
N GLY A 351 -19.08 38.86 7.73
CA GLY A 351 -19.85 39.22 8.92
C GLY A 351 -20.65 38.09 9.55
N GLN A 352 -20.49 36.84 9.11
CA GLN A 352 -21.35 35.72 9.54
C GLN A 352 -20.68 34.34 9.44
N ASP A 353 -21.09 33.44 10.34
CA ASP A 353 -20.69 32.03 10.33
C ASP A 353 -21.22 31.29 9.09
N ILE A 354 -20.40 30.38 8.57
CA ILE A 354 -20.75 29.49 7.46
C ILE A 354 -20.67 28.04 7.95
N THR A 355 -21.83 27.38 8.03
CA THR A 355 -21.94 26.01 8.54
C THR A 355 -22.49 25.06 7.47
N ASN A 356 -22.56 23.76 7.77
CA ASN A 356 -23.06 22.69 6.88
C ASN A 356 -22.22 22.47 5.61
N LEU A 357 -20.92 22.80 5.65
CA LEU A 357 -19.99 22.44 4.59
C LEU A 357 -19.58 20.98 4.75
N ASN A 358 -20.44 20.06 4.33
CA ASN A 358 -20.22 18.64 4.60
C ASN A 358 -19.37 17.96 3.53
N PHE A 359 -18.62 16.93 3.94
CA PHE A 359 -17.84 16.06 3.08
C PHE A 359 -18.32 14.61 3.20
N TYR A 360 -18.54 13.95 2.06
CA TYR A 360 -19.01 12.57 2.02
C TYR A 360 -17.92 11.65 1.47
N GLY A 361 -17.51 10.65 2.26
CA GLY A 361 -16.45 9.69 1.89
C GLY A 361 -16.96 8.45 1.16
N PHE A 362 -16.18 7.95 0.20
CA PHE A 362 -16.44 6.70 -0.52
C PHE A 362 -15.31 5.69 -0.25
N GLY A 363 -15.67 4.46 0.11
CA GLY A 363 -14.71 3.36 0.25
C GLY A 363 -14.21 2.89 -1.12
N ALA A 364 -13.03 2.27 -1.16
CA ALA A 364 -12.52 1.56 -2.33
C ALA A 364 -13.45 0.38 -2.66
N GLY A 365 -14.44 0.60 -3.54
CA GLY A 365 -15.38 -0.44 -3.99
C GLY A 365 -16.86 -0.05 -4.11
N GLY A 366 -17.26 1.17 -3.77
CA GLY A 366 -18.65 1.63 -3.96
C GLY A 366 -18.84 2.37 -5.28
N SER A 367 -19.52 1.75 -6.25
CA SER A 367 -20.00 2.44 -7.45
C SER A 367 -21.03 3.51 -7.08
N GLU A 368 -21.01 4.62 -7.82
CA GLU A 368 -22.08 5.63 -7.81
C GLU A 368 -23.42 4.95 -8.16
N GLU A 369 -24.40 5.04 -7.25
CA GLU A 369 -25.82 4.93 -7.56
C GLU A 369 -26.55 6.20 -7.11
#